data_AF-A0A7C2EVY9-F1
#
_entry.id   AF-A0A7C2EVY9-F1
#
_cell.length_a   1.000
_cell.length_b   1.000
_cell.length_c   1.000
_cell.angle_alpha   90.00
_cell.angle_beta   90.00
_cell.angle_gamma   90.00
#
_symmetry.space_group_name_H-M   'P 1'
#
loop_
_entity.id
_entity.type
_entity.pdbx_description
1 polymer ?
#
loop_
_entity_poly.entity_id
_entity_poly.type
_entity_poly.pdbx_seq_one_letter_code
_entity_poly.pdbx_strand_id
1 'polypeptide(L)'
;MSESSNEAGTDRPPATADVVPQTRIGKLTISTPALRAYTMVIALVAIWVFFNFVTDGIFLESRNLSNLMRQTAVTGVLAVGMLMVIVTGQIDLSVGSVVGLAGGIAAAAASQSWLGWGLV
;
A
#
# COMPACT_ATOMS: atom_id res chain seq x y z
N MET A 1 -38.17 -58.50 1.67
CA MET A 1 -37.78 -58.96 0.33
C MET A 1 -36.51 -58.22 -0.05
N SER A 2 -35.34 -58.68 0.38
CA SER A 2 -34.57 -59.84 -0.13
C SER A 2 -33.90 -59.55 -1.47
N GLU A 3 -32.60 -59.29 -1.36
CA GLU A 3 -31.49 -59.60 -2.26
C GLU A 3 -31.79 -60.33 -3.58
N SER A 4 -31.12 -59.86 -4.64
CA SER A 4 -30.27 -60.62 -5.59
C SER A 4 -30.21 -59.80 -6.88
N SER A 5 -29.07 -59.28 -7.30
CA SER A 5 -27.96 -60.00 -7.94
C SER A 5 -26.69 -59.14 -7.81
N ASN A 6 -25.57 -59.58 -7.24
CA ASN A 6 -24.69 -60.70 -7.58
C ASN A 6 -24.13 -60.68 -9.01
N GLU A 7 -22.79 -60.83 -9.03
CA GLU A 7 -21.87 -61.12 -10.14
C GLU A 7 -21.47 -59.91 -11.02
N ALA A 8 -20.21 -59.71 -11.36
CA ALA A 8 -19.10 -60.63 -11.43
C ALA A 8 -17.78 -59.88 -11.22
N GLY A 9 -16.79 -60.60 -10.69
CA GLY A 9 -15.43 -60.14 -10.54
C GLY A 9 -14.89 -59.53 -11.83
N THR A 10 -14.43 -58.28 -11.71
CA THR A 10 -13.20 -57.91 -12.38
C THR A 10 -12.12 -57.98 -11.32
N ASP A 11 -11.59 -59.19 -11.15
CA ASP A 11 -10.28 -59.47 -10.59
C ASP A 11 -9.24 -58.84 -11.53
N ARG A 12 -9.19 -57.50 -11.50
CA ARG A 12 -8.09 -56.76 -12.10
C ARG A 12 -7.04 -56.69 -11.01
N PRO A 13 -5.81 -57.16 -11.28
CA PRO A 13 -4.72 -57.03 -10.32
C PRO A 13 -4.63 -55.58 -9.86
N PRO A 14 -4.15 -55.28 -8.63
CA PRO A 14 -3.81 -53.92 -8.28
C PRO A 14 -2.80 -53.45 -9.32
N ALA A 15 -3.28 -52.75 -10.35
CA ALA A 15 -2.45 -52.13 -11.37
C ALA A 15 -1.62 -51.16 -10.55
N THR A 16 -0.36 -51.58 -10.42
CA THR A 16 0.77 -50.94 -9.79
C THR A 16 0.38 -49.60 -9.19
N ALA A 17 0.52 -49.49 -7.86
CA ALA A 17 0.71 -48.19 -7.28
C ALA A 17 1.91 -47.57 -8.01
N ASP A 18 1.62 -46.84 -9.09
CA ASP A 18 2.52 -45.91 -9.72
C ASP A 18 2.63 -44.82 -8.66
N VAL A 19 3.47 -45.09 -7.66
CA VAL A 19 4.00 -44.08 -6.77
C VAL A 19 4.88 -43.23 -7.67
N VAL A 20 4.23 -42.38 -8.47
CA VAL A 20 4.88 -41.24 -9.08
C VAL A 20 5.57 -40.55 -7.92
N PRO A 21 6.91 -40.43 -7.94
CA PRO A 21 7.59 -39.68 -6.90
C PRO A 21 6.99 -38.29 -6.94
N GLN A 22 6.11 -37.97 -5.98
CA GLN A 22 5.71 -36.60 -5.76
C GLN A 22 6.99 -35.93 -5.29
N THR A 23 7.74 -35.37 -6.23
CA THR A 23 8.84 -34.47 -5.94
C THR A 23 8.20 -33.34 -5.16
N ARG A 24 8.27 -33.44 -3.83
CA ARG A 24 7.74 -32.45 -2.92
C ARG A 24 8.67 -31.26 -3.08
N ILE A 25 8.46 -30.46 -4.13
CA ILE A 25 9.16 -29.20 -4.33
C ILE A 25 8.90 -28.43 -3.06
N GLY A 26 9.97 -28.21 -2.31
CA GLY A 26 9.94 -27.66 -0.97
C GLY A 26 9.02 -26.45 -0.98
N LYS A 27 7.89 -26.57 -0.28
CA LYS A 27 6.98 -25.46 -0.10
C LYS A 27 7.72 -24.51 0.83
N LEU A 28 8.43 -23.53 0.27
CA LEU A 28 8.93 -22.39 1.03
C LEU A 28 7.70 -21.56 1.41
N THR A 29 6.95 -22.03 2.41
CA THR A 29 5.87 -21.25 3.01
C THR A 29 6.55 -20.20 3.86
N ILE A 30 6.88 -19.08 3.22
CA ILE A 30 7.29 -17.88 3.91
C ILE A 30 6.03 -17.30 4.56
N SER A 31 6.10 -17.02 5.86
CA SER A 31 5.05 -16.30 6.57
C SER A 31 4.89 -14.91 5.94
N THR A 32 3.92 -14.81 5.03
CA THR A 32 3.56 -13.61 4.26
C THR A 32 3.45 -12.32 5.08
N PRO A 33 2.88 -12.28 6.31
CA PRO A 33 2.71 -11.02 7.02
C PRO A 33 4.03 -10.41 7.53
N ALA A 34 4.91 -11.22 8.13
CA ALA A 34 6.19 -10.73 8.61
C ALA A 34 7.10 -10.32 7.44
N LEU A 35 7.15 -11.15 6.39
CA LEU A 35 7.90 -10.83 5.18
C LEU A 35 7.42 -9.51 4.58
N ARG A 36 6.11 -9.27 4.49
CA ARG A 36 5.57 -8.02 3.96
C ARG A 36 6.01 -6.80 4.76
N ALA A 37 5.91 -6.87 6.10
CA ALA A 37 6.35 -5.79 6.97
C ALA A 37 7.84 -5.49 6.78
N TYR A 38 8.70 -6.52 6.79
CA TYR A 38 10.13 -6.36 6.54
C TYR A 38 10.42 -5.81 5.14
N THR A 39 9.73 -6.28 4.10
CA THR A 39 9.90 -5.75 2.73
C THR A 39 9.52 -4.28 2.62
N MET A 40 8.46 -3.83 3.31
CA MET A 40 8.07 -2.41 3.32
C MET A 40 9.12 -1.54 4.02
N VAL A 41 9.63 -1.98 5.17
CA VAL A 41 10.69 -1.25 5.89
C VAL A 41 11.98 -1.20 5.07
N ILE A 42 12.40 -2.33 4.49
CA ILE A 42 13.59 -2.40 3.62
C ILE A 42 13.42 -1.49 2.39
N ALA A 43 12.23 -1.50 1.77
CA ALA A 43 11.95 -0.62 0.64
C ALA A 43 12.03 0.87 1.03
N LEU A 44 11.49 1.24 2.20
CA LEU A 44 11.57 2.62 2.71
C LEU A 44 13.02 3.07 2.92
N VAL A 45 13.83 2.22 3.58
CA VAL A 45 15.26 2.50 3.81
C VAL A 45 16.01 2.60 2.48
N ALA A 46 15.74 1.70 1.53
CA ALA A 46 16.36 1.73 0.21
C ALA A 46 16.03 3.04 -0.54
N ILE A 47 14.79 3.52 -0.46
CA ILE A 47 14.37 4.81 -1.03
C ILE A 47 15.14 5.97 -0.39
N TRP A 48 15.24 6.01 0.94
CA TRP A 48 15.99 7.05 1.65
C TRP A 48 17.46 7.09 1.23
N VAL A 49 18.11 5.93 1.18
CA VAL A 49 19.50 5.80 0.77
C VAL A 49 19.67 6.25 -0.68
N PHE A 50 18.81 5.78 -1.58
CA PHE A 50 18.82 6.15 -2.99
C PHE A 50 18.71 7.67 -3.19
N PHE A 51 17.69 8.32 -2.61
CA PHE A 51 17.51 9.75 -2.77
C PHE A 51 18.59 10.57 -2.06
N ASN A 52 19.11 10.10 -0.93
CA ASN A 52 20.23 10.75 -0.27
C ASN A 52 21.49 10.74 -1.14
N PHE A 53 21.79 9.62 -1.82
CA PHE A 53 22.94 9.55 -2.73
C PHE A 53 22.73 10.36 -4.01
N VAL A 54 21.54 10.26 -4.64
CA VAL A 54 21.25 10.99 -5.89
C VAL A 54 21.20 12.50 -5.69
N THR A 55 20.89 12.96 -4.48
CA THR A 55 20.76 14.38 -4.15
C THR A 55 21.95 14.91 -3.34
N ASP A 56 23.10 14.22 -3.36
CA ASP A 56 24.33 14.62 -2.67
C ASP A 56 24.13 14.97 -1.17
N GLY A 57 23.24 14.24 -0.48
CA GLY A 57 22.93 14.42 0.95
C GLY A 57 21.81 15.41 1.28
N ILE A 58 21.32 16.18 0.31
CA ILE A 58 20.29 17.22 0.53
C ILE A 58 18.94 16.60 0.98
N PHE A 59 18.65 15.37 0.58
CA PHE A 59 17.41 14.68 0.94
C PHE A 59 17.22 14.53 2.47
N LEU A 60 18.28 14.17 3.20
CA LEU A 60 18.22 14.01 4.66
C LEU A 60 18.61 15.27 5.44
N GLU A 61 18.81 16.39 4.75
CA GLU A 61 19.10 17.66 5.39
C GLU A 61 17.95 18.06 6.33
N SER A 62 18.29 18.65 7.49
CA SER A 62 17.32 19.06 8.50
C SER A 62 16.23 19.98 7.94
N ARG A 63 16.57 20.83 6.95
CA ARG A 63 15.63 21.69 6.24
C ARG A 63 14.63 20.87 5.41
N ASN A 64 15.10 19.92 4.62
CA ASN A 64 14.21 19.08 3.80
C ASN A 64 13.31 18.21 4.68
N LEU A 65 13.87 17.59 5.72
CA LEU A 65 13.10 16.79 6.67
C LEU A 65 12.07 17.65 7.42
N SER A 66 12.44 18.85 7.87
CA SER A 66 11.51 19.78 8.51
C SER A 66 10.39 20.22 7.57
N ASN A 67 10.70 20.46 6.30
CA ASN A 67 9.70 20.81 5.29
C ASN A 67 8.75 19.65 5.04
N LEU A 68 9.25 18.42 4.92
CA LEU A 68 8.46 17.22 4.75
C LEU A 68 7.52 16.98 5.94
N MET A 69 8.03 17.13 7.16
CA MET A 69 7.22 16.99 8.37
C MET A 69 6.14 18.08 8.47
N ARG A 70 6.47 19.33 8.13
CA ARG A 70 5.50 20.43 8.07
C ARG A 70 4.39 20.17 7.05
N GLN A 71 4.74 19.73 5.84
CA GLN A 71 3.77 19.40 4.80
C GLN A 71 2.85 18.25 5.22
N THR A 72 3.42 17.20 5.82
CA THR A 72 2.65 16.06 6.33
C THR A 72 1.75 16.45 7.50
N ALA A 73 2.22 17.33 8.39
CA ALA A 73 1.44 17.81 9.54
C ALA A 73 0.19 18.58 9.10
N VAL A 74 0.28 19.41 8.05
CA VAL A 74 -0.90 20.12 7.51
C VAL A 74 -1.98 19.14 7.07
N THR A 75 -1.61 18.12 6.28
CA THR A 75 -2.55 17.07 5.86
C THR A 75 -3.08 16.26 7.05
N GLY A 76 -2.24 15.96 8.04
CA GLY A 76 -2.65 15.25 9.25
C GLY A 76 -3.70 16.00 10.07
N VAL A 77 -3.52 17.31 10.28
CA VAL A 77 -4.51 18.15 10.98
C VAL A 77 -5.83 18.21 10.21
N LEU A 78 -5.78 18.33 8.87
CA LEU A 78 -6.97 18.28 8.02
C LEU A 78 -7.70 16.94 8.14
N ALA A 79 -6.97 15.83 8.15
CA ALA A 79 -7.54 14.49 8.33
C ALA A 79 -8.23 14.33 9.68
N VAL A 80 -7.64 14.86 10.77
CA VAL A 80 -8.28 14.88 12.09
C VAL A 80 -9.56 15.74 12.09
N GLY A 81 -9.56 16.87 11.38
CA GLY A 81 -10.77 17.68 11.19
C GLY A 81 -11.90 16.91 10.50
N MET A 82 -11.58 16.20 9.42
CA MET A 82 -12.54 15.32 8.72
C MET A 82 -12.98 14.12 9.57
N LEU A 83 -12.10 13.59 10.43
CA LEU A 83 -12.46 12.53 11.38
C LEU A 83 -13.54 13.01 12.36
N MET A 84 -13.40 14.21 12.94
CA MET A 84 -14.40 14.76 13.86
C MET A 84 -15.78 14.91 13.20
N VAL A 85 -15.82 15.30 11.92
CA VAL A 85 -17.05 15.41 11.12
C VAL A 85 -17.73 14.06 10.91
N ILE A 86 -16.96 13.02 10.55
CA ILE A 86 -17.51 11.68 10.33
C ILE A 86 -18.01 11.06 11.63
N VAL A 87 -17.30 11.28 12.74
CA VAL A 87 -17.69 10.76 14.07
C VAL A 87 -19.03 11.32 14.54
N THR A 88 -19.38 12.55 14.17
CA THR A 88 -20.70 13.13 14.48
C THR A 88 -21.83 12.67 13.55
N GLY A 89 -21.54 11.75 12.62
CA GLY A 89 -22.52 11.21 11.66
C GLY A 89 -22.90 12.21 10.57
N GLN A 90 -22.14 13.29 10.42
CA GLN A 90 -22.32 14.29 9.39
C GLN A 90 -21.37 13.95 8.23
N ILE A 91 -21.88 13.83 7.00
CA ILE A 91 -21.04 13.70 5.79
C ILE A 91 -20.72 15.12 5.32
N ASP A 92 -20.08 15.93 6.16
CA ASP A 92 -19.76 17.31 5.79
C ASP A 92 -18.49 17.35 4.93
N LEU A 93 -18.72 17.42 3.61
CA LEU A 93 -17.68 17.53 2.58
C LEU A 93 -17.12 18.96 2.45
N SER A 94 -17.62 19.94 3.22
CA SER A 94 -17.24 21.36 3.14
C SER A 94 -15.74 21.60 3.34
N VAL A 95 -15.09 20.87 4.25
CA VAL A 95 -13.64 20.99 4.50
C VAL A 95 -12.84 20.61 3.24
N GLY A 96 -13.31 19.59 2.51
CA GLY A 96 -12.68 19.14 1.27
C GLY A 96 -12.81 20.18 0.15
N SER A 97 -13.99 20.79 -0.02
CA SER A 97 -14.21 21.80 -1.06
C SER A 97 -13.48 23.11 -0.77
N VAL A 98 -13.39 23.54 0.50
CA VAL A 98 -12.64 24.74 0.90
C VAL A 98 -11.13 24.55 0.68
N VAL A 99 -10.58 23.40 1.07
CA VAL A 99 -9.16 23.08 0.83
C VAL A 99 -8.87 22.98 -0.67
N GLY A 100 -9.77 22.37 -1.45
CA GLY A 100 -9.65 22.27 -2.90
C GLY A 100 -9.70 23.62 -3.61
N LEU A 101 -10.62 24.50 -3.23
CA LEU A 101 -10.73 25.85 -3.79
C LEU A 101 -9.53 26.72 -3.39
N ALA A 102 -9.11 26.69 -2.13
CA ALA A 102 -7.92 27.41 -1.67
C ALA A 102 -6.65 26.93 -2.40
N GLY A 103 -6.50 25.62 -2.59
CA GLY A 103 -5.40 25.03 -3.37
C GLY A 103 -5.45 25.43 -4.85
N GLY A 104 -6.64 25.43 -5.46
CA GLY A 104 -6.83 25.87 -6.84
C GLY A 104 -6.52 27.35 -7.05
N ILE A 105 -6.94 28.21 -6.12
CA ILE A 105 -6.60 29.65 -6.14
C ILE A 105 -5.10 29.83 -5.94
N ALA A 106 -4.47 29.13 -4.99
CA ALA A 106 -3.03 29.22 -4.77
C ALA A 106 -2.23 28.77 -6.01
N ALA A 107 -2.65 27.68 -6.66
CA ALA A 107 -2.03 27.20 -7.90
C ALA A 107 -2.23 28.18 -9.07
N ALA A 108 -3.44 28.74 -9.23
CA ALA A 108 -3.72 29.75 -10.25
C ALA A 108 -2.89 31.03 -10.02
N ALA A 109 -2.84 31.51 -8.77
CA ALA A 109 -2.04 32.65 -8.36
C ALA A 109 -0.53 32.44 -8.55
N ALA A 110 -0.03 31.22 -8.35
CA ALA A 110 1.37 30.88 -8.63
C ALA A 110 1.64 30.79 -10.15
N SER A 111 0.67 30.33 -10.94
CA SER A 111 0.81 30.19 -12.39
C SER A 111 0.77 31.50 -13.16
N GLN A 112 0.01 32.49 -12.65
CA GLN A 112 -0.06 33.83 -13.20
C GLN A 112 0.87 34.73 -12.41
N SER A 113 1.99 35.11 -13.01
CA SER A 113 3.01 36.01 -12.46
C SER A 113 2.49 37.40 -12.02
N TRP A 114 1.18 37.67 -12.10
CA TRP A 114 0.50 38.90 -11.69
C TRP A 114 0.87 39.33 -10.27
N LEU A 115 0.98 38.39 -9.32
CA LEU A 115 1.32 38.72 -7.93
C LEU A 115 2.81 39.06 -7.73
N GLY A 116 3.67 38.89 -8.74
CA GLY A 116 5.10 39.20 -8.67
C GLY A 116 5.94 38.23 -7.82
N TRP A 117 5.31 37.16 -7.31
CA TRP A 117 5.98 36.15 -6.50
C TRP A 117 6.47 35.06 -7.46
N GLY A 118 7.59 35.33 -8.14
CA GLY A 118 8.22 34.40 -9.07
C GLY A 118 8.66 33.12 -8.35
N LEU A 119 7.75 32.15 -8.27
CA LEU A 119 8.02 30.78 -7.84
C LEU A 119 7.68 29.82 -8.97
N VAL A 120 8.44 29.95 -10.07
CA VAL A 120 8.87 28.86 -10.95
C VAL A 120 10.34 29.08 -11.26
#